data_AF-A0A7S3NYW4-F1
#
_entry.id   AF-A0A7S3NYW4-F1
#
_cell.length_a   1.000
_cell.length_b   1.000
_cell.length_c   1.000
_cell.angle_alpha   90.00
_cell.angle_beta   90.00
_cell.angle_gamma   90.00
#
_symmetry.space_group_name_H-M   'P 1'
#
loop_
_entity.id
_entity.type
_entity.pdbx_description
1 polymer ?
#
loop_
_entity_poly.entity_id
_entity_poly.type
_entity_poly.pdbx_seq_one_letter_code
_entity_poly.pdbx_strand_id
1 'polypeptide(L)'
;MSKNTYSEDSRPNIILKEEGKDDMGYPSELNKSYHREAMTYQSEMSNAGSKGGRKKNKRRSKKDQEGRNFRCQHCEKTYLSYPALYTHKKLKHPDVKVSETIQRKVVKRTEPYDSEKNPTSLEYFCTPDKAGGPIDPLSYFYEITWEKLKLDPKRSRMYPFLKVFSILDGFAVEDPETLIPKRDYDDLSPEEKKSKMCCDEVLALYLREVSRITNTRCYRKVMTIVILYREC
;
A
#
# COMPACT_ATOMS: atom_id res chain seq x y z
N MET A 1 -19.83 54.21 -8.60
CA MET A 1 -19.03 53.63 -9.71
C MET A 1 -17.60 54.12 -9.55
N SER A 2 -16.74 53.35 -8.88
CA SER A 2 -15.34 53.74 -8.64
C SER A 2 -14.44 52.70 -9.28
N LYS A 3 -13.70 53.12 -10.31
CA LYS A 3 -12.75 52.28 -11.05
C LYS A 3 -11.40 52.38 -10.36
N ASN A 4 -10.93 51.28 -9.76
CA ASN A 4 -9.54 51.14 -9.31
C ASN A 4 -8.68 50.67 -10.50
N THR A 5 -7.73 51.50 -10.90
CA THR A 5 -6.67 51.16 -11.86
C THR A 5 -5.42 50.81 -11.06
N TYR A 6 -5.01 49.55 -11.07
CA TYR A 6 -3.72 49.10 -10.54
C TYR A 6 -2.69 49.09 -11.68
N SER A 7 -1.59 49.82 -11.50
CA SER A 7 -0.45 49.87 -12.43
C SER A 7 0.41 48.61 -12.32
N GLU A 8 0.76 48.00 -13.45
CA GLU A 8 1.46 46.70 -13.56
C GLU A 8 3.00 46.78 -13.69
N ASP A 9 3.64 47.92 -13.46
CA ASP A 9 5.07 48.06 -13.74
C ASP A 9 5.93 48.05 -12.48
N SER A 10 6.34 46.86 -12.04
CA SER A 10 7.61 46.63 -11.30
C SER A 10 7.78 45.14 -10.97
N ARG A 11 8.29 44.34 -11.93
CA ARG A 11 8.89 43.04 -11.62
C ARG A 11 10.42 43.19 -11.63
N PRO A 12 11.11 42.95 -10.50
CA PRO A 12 12.57 43.00 -10.48
C PRO A 12 13.15 41.84 -11.29
N ASN A 13 14.18 42.15 -12.06
CA ASN A 13 14.91 41.25 -12.94
C ASN A 13 15.80 40.34 -12.08
N ILE A 14 15.38 39.09 -11.86
CA ILE A 14 16.15 38.11 -11.08
C ILE A 14 17.23 37.52 -12.00
N ILE A 15 18.45 38.03 -11.86
CA ILE A 15 19.65 37.48 -12.47
C ILE A 15 20.03 36.23 -11.67
N LEU A 16 19.71 35.04 -12.21
CA LEU A 16 20.21 33.77 -11.70
C LEU A 16 21.69 33.65 -12.09
N LYS A 17 22.57 33.71 -11.08
CA LYS A 17 23.99 33.36 -11.25
C LYS A 17 24.09 31.84 -11.38
N GLU A 18 24.69 31.38 -12.47
CA GLU A 18 25.07 29.98 -12.66
C GLU A 18 26.26 29.67 -11.75
N GLU A 19 25.98 29.07 -10.59
CA GLU A 19 27.00 28.51 -9.72
C GLU A 19 27.42 27.11 -10.19
N GLY A 20 28.72 26.85 -10.01
CA GLY A 20 29.48 25.78 -10.66
C GLY A 20 28.95 24.37 -10.42
N LYS A 21 29.03 23.57 -11.49
CA LYS A 21 28.92 22.11 -11.42
C LYS A 21 30.23 21.57 -10.85
N ASP A 22 30.28 21.44 -9.54
CA ASP A 22 31.33 20.67 -8.90
C ASP A 22 31.06 19.18 -9.11
N ASP A 23 32.04 18.56 -9.78
CA ASP A 23 32.12 17.16 -10.19
C ASP A 23 32.21 16.25 -8.95
N MET A 24 31.05 15.93 -8.37
CA MET A 24 30.91 14.95 -7.29
C MET A 24 31.08 13.53 -7.87
N GLY A 25 32.34 13.12 -7.96
CA GLY A 25 32.75 11.76 -8.30
C GLY A 25 32.09 10.73 -7.38
N TYR A 26 31.14 9.98 -7.94
CA TYR A 26 30.45 8.89 -7.26
C TYR A 26 31.39 7.68 -7.12
N PRO A 27 31.69 7.18 -5.90
CA PRO A 27 32.60 6.05 -5.72
C PRO A 27 31.95 4.75 -6.25
N SER A 28 32.33 4.33 -7.47
CA SER A 28 31.71 3.17 -8.17
C SER A 28 32.13 1.79 -7.64
N GLU A 29 33.04 1.72 -6.67
CA GLU A 29 33.62 0.46 -6.21
C GLU A 29 32.86 -0.15 -5.00
N LEU A 30 32.16 0.65 -4.20
CA LEU A 30 31.48 0.16 -2.99
C LEU A 30 30.14 -0.57 -3.28
N ASN A 31 29.62 -0.48 -4.51
CA ASN A 31 28.31 -1.02 -4.89
C ASN A 31 28.35 -2.45 -5.45
N LYS A 32 29.55 -3.01 -5.69
CA LYS A 32 29.69 -4.39 -6.21
C LYS A 32 29.54 -5.46 -5.11
N SER A 33 29.84 -5.09 -3.85
CA SER A 33 29.70 -5.98 -2.68
C SER A 33 28.22 -6.20 -2.33
N TYR A 34 27.46 -5.12 -2.21
CA TYR A 34 26.04 -5.16 -1.86
C TYR A 34 25.17 -5.90 -2.90
N HIS A 35 25.50 -5.80 -4.19
CA HIS A 35 24.73 -6.49 -5.22
C HIS A 35 24.97 -8.02 -5.23
N ARG A 36 26.15 -8.48 -4.79
CA ARG A 36 26.46 -9.90 -4.70
C ARG A 36 25.81 -10.54 -3.47
N GLU A 37 25.78 -9.85 -2.33
CA GLU A 37 25.09 -10.31 -1.11
C GLU A 37 23.56 -10.32 -1.24
N ALA A 38 22.96 -9.35 -1.94
CA ALA A 38 21.52 -9.33 -2.18
C ALA A 38 21.02 -10.49 -3.07
N MET A 39 21.88 -11.01 -3.96
CA MET A 39 21.55 -12.16 -4.82
C MET A 39 21.63 -13.50 -4.06
N THR A 40 22.58 -13.65 -3.12
CA THR A 40 22.67 -14.85 -2.27
C THR A 40 21.48 -14.94 -1.31
N TYR A 41 21.04 -13.81 -0.75
CA TYR A 41 19.90 -13.78 0.19
C TYR A 41 18.57 -14.22 -0.47
N GLN A 42 18.34 -13.93 -1.76
CA GLN A 42 17.16 -14.43 -2.48
C GLN A 42 17.22 -15.93 -2.80
N SER A 43 18.42 -16.49 -2.99
CA SER A 43 18.58 -17.94 -3.27
C SER A 43 18.31 -18.80 -2.03
N GLU A 44 18.59 -18.28 -0.83
CA GLU A 44 18.47 -19.03 0.42
C GLU A 44 17.05 -19.04 0.98
N MET A 45 16.22 -18.01 0.72
CA MET A 45 14.80 -18.00 1.12
C MET A 45 13.93 -18.98 0.33
N SER A 46 14.41 -19.54 -0.79
CA SER A 46 13.69 -20.55 -1.57
C SER A 46 13.74 -21.98 -1.00
N ASN A 47 14.54 -22.24 0.04
CA ASN A 47 14.88 -23.62 0.42
C ASN A 47 14.56 -24.03 1.87
N ALA A 48 13.75 -23.26 2.60
CA ALA A 48 13.33 -23.60 3.95
C ALA A 48 11.83 -23.98 4.03
N GLY A 49 11.57 -25.28 4.14
CA GLY A 49 10.45 -25.80 4.94
C GLY A 49 9.03 -25.70 4.36
N SER A 50 8.74 -26.45 3.29
CA SER A 50 7.35 -26.78 2.93
C SER A 50 7.12 -28.30 3.00
N LYS A 51 7.05 -28.83 4.22
CA LYS A 51 6.52 -30.18 4.50
C LYS A 51 4.97 -30.17 4.54
N GLY A 52 4.36 -29.59 3.52
CA GLY A 52 2.93 -29.72 3.24
C GLY A 52 2.81 -30.30 1.85
N GLY A 53 2.09 -31.42 1.70
CA GLY A 53 1.98 -32.16 0.44
C GLY A 53 1.57 -31.29 -0.74
N ARG A 54 2.57 -30.74 -1.45
CA ARG A 54 2.38 -30.02 -2.70
C ARG A 54 1.88 -31.02 -3.72
N LYS A 55 0.57 -30.98 -3.97
CA LYS A 55 -0.04 -31.60 -5.15
C LYS A 55 0.87 -31.24 -6.33
N LYS A 56 1.57 -32.23 -6.88
CA LYS A 56 2.49 -32.04 -8.01
C LYS A 56 1.72 -31.25 -9.07
N ASN A 57 2.15 -30.03 -9.34
CA ASN A 57 1.53 -29.20 -10.38
C ASN A 57 1.57 -30.01 -11.67
N LYS A 58 0.43 -30.58 -12.07
CA LYS A 58 0.31 -31.30 -13.33
C LYS A 58 0.77 -30.31 -14.40
N ARG A 59 1.85 -30.67 -15.10
CA ARG A 59 2.28 -29.93 -16.29
C ARG A 59 1.05 -29.76 -17.16
N ARG A 60 0.64 -28.52 -17.45
CA ARG A 60 -0.55 -28.27 -18.27
C ARG A 60 -0.38 -28.98 -19.60
N SER A 61 -1.45 -29.62 -20.06
CA SER A 61 -1.41 -30.35 -21.32
C SER A 61 -1.14 -29.38 -22.47
N LYS A 62 -0.40 -29.81 -23.50
CA LYS A 62 -0.04 -28.97 -24.65
C LYS A 62 -1.27 -28.45 -25.43
N LYS A 63 -2.45 -29.05 -25.21
CA LYS A 63 -3.73 -28.68 -25.83
C LYS A 63 -4.50 -27.59 -25.09
N ASP A 64 -4.04 -27.16 -23.92
CA ASP A 64 -4.71 -26.13 -23.13
C ASP A 64 -4.55 -24.75 -23.80
N GLN A 65 -5.66 -24.18 -24.28
CA GLN A 65 -5.74 -22.85 -24.90
C GLN A 65 -5.91 -21.73 -23.85
N GLU A 66 -6.24 -22.09 -22.61
CA GLU A 66 -6.55 -21.12 -21.57
C GLU A 66 -5.31 -20.30 -21.19
N GLY A 67 -5.40 -18.97 -21.36
CA GLY A 67 -4.33 -18.03 -21.06
C GLY A 67 -3.33 -17.75 -22.19
N ARG A 68 -3.55 -18.23 -23.43
CA ARG A 68 -2.67 -17.91 -24.58
C ARG A 68 -3.09 -16.65 -25.33
N ASN A 69 -3.01 -15.51 -24.65
CA ASN A 69 -3.52 -14.23 -25.16
C ASN A 69 -2.62 -13.57 -26.22
N PHE A 70 -1.44 -14.14 -26.52
CA PHE A 70 -0.44 -13.53 -27.40
C PHE A 70 -0.35 -14.30 -28.73
N ARG A 71 -1.02 -13.82 -29.78
CA ARG A 71 -1.04 -14.45 -31.12
C ARG A 71 0.02 -13.85 -32.04
N CYS A 72 0.75 -14.69 -32.77
CA CYS A 72 1.64 -14.25 -33.84
C CYS A 72 0.83 -13.85 -35.07
N GLN A 73 1.10 -12.67 -35.63
CA GLN A 73 0.39 -12.17 -36.81
C GLN A 73 0.79 -12.88 -38.11
N HIS A 74 1.93 -13.56 -38.15
CA HIS A 74 2.46 -14.18 -39.37
C HIS A 74 2.17 -15.69 -39.50
N CYS A 75 2.04 -16.40 -38.38
CA CYS A 75 1.75 -17.85 -38.41
C CYS A 75 0.68 -18.29 -37.40
N GLU A 76 -0.07 -17.33 -36.85
CA GLU A 76 -1.23 -17.53 -35.99
C GLU A 76 -1.02 -18.30 -34.67
N LYS A 77 0.21 -18.72 -34.36
CA LYS A 77 0.54 -19.42 -33.11
C LYS A 77 0.27 -18.55 -31.89
N THR A 78 -0.37 -19.13 -30.88
CA THR A 78 -0.70 -18.47 -29.61
C THR A 78 0.30 -18.84 -28.51
N TYR A 79 0.69 -17.86 -27.71
CA TYR A 79 1.70 -17.96 -26.65
C TYR A 79 1.13 -17.51 -25.30
N LEU A 80 1.67 -18.07 -24.21
CA LEU A 80 1.26 -17.77 -22.83
C LEU A 80 1.73 -16.39 -22.34
N SER A 81 2.78 -15.83 -22.95
CA SER A 81 3.38 -14.57 -22.51
C SER A 81 4.00 -13.81 -23.69
N TYR A 82 4.13 -12.50 -23.53
CA TYR A 82 4.79 -11.63 -24.50
C TYR A 82 6.26 -12.03 -24.79
N PRO A 83 7.10 -12.39 -23.79
CA PRO A 83 8.46 -12.86 -24.06
C PRO A 83 8.51 -14.09 -24.97
N ALA A 84 7.59 -15.06 -24.78
CA ALA A 84 7.53 -16.26 -25.63
C ALA A 84 7.14 -15.92 -27.07
N LEU A 85 6.19 -14.99 -27.27
CA LEU A 85 5.84 -14.47 -28.60
C LEU A 85 7.02 -13.73 -29.24
N TYR A 86 7.75 -12.93 -28.48
CA TYR A 86 8.90 -12.16 -28.98
C TYR A 86 10.01 -13.08 -29.48
N THR A 87 10.41 -14.08 -28.68
CA THR A 87 11.39 -15.09 -29.10
C THR A 87 10.92 -15.85 -30.33
N HIS A 88 9.63 -16.21 -30.40
CA HIS A 88 9.07 -16.84 -31.58
C HIS A 88 9.17 -15.96 -32.83
N LYS A 89 8.78 -14.69 -32.75
CA LYS A 89 8.91 -13.73 -33.87
C LYS A 89 10.35 -13.62 -34.32
N LYS A 90 11.29 -13.45 -33.39
CA LYS A 90 12.72 -13.33 -33.70
C LYS A 90 13.30 -14.56 -34.41
N LEU A 91 12.89 -15.77 -34.02
CA LEU A 91 13.44 -17.02 -34.57
C LEU A 91 12.72 -17.53 -35.82
N LYS A 92 11.44 -17.22 -36.01
CA LYS A 92 10.62 -17.75 -37.11
C LYS A 92 10.22 -16.71 -38.15
N HIS A 93 10.35 -15.43 -37.83
CA HIS A 93 10.01 -14.31 -38.70
C HIS A 93 11.12 -13.24 -38.65
N PRO A 94 12.37 -13.57 -39.01
CA PRO A 94 13.50 -12.63 -38.94
C PRO A 94 13.32 -11.42 -39.86
N ASP A 95 12.58 -11.57 -40.95
CA ASP A 95 12.37 -10.52 -41.96
C ASP A 95 11.38 -9.43 -41.51
N VAL A 96 10.63 -9.69 -40.44
CA VAL A 96 9.69 -8.73 -39.89
C VAL A 96 10.42 -7.88 -38.87
N LYS A 97 10.78 -6.65 -39.25
CA LYS A 97 11.24 -5.64 -38.29
C LYS A 97 10.15 -5.47 -37.24
N VAL A 98 10.45 -5.91 -36.02
CA VAL A 98 9.55 -5.77 -34.87
C VAL A 98 9.40 -4.28 -34.60
N SER A 99 8.37 -3.66 -35.17
CA SER A 99 8.02 -2.30 -34.76
C SER A 99 7.53 -2.41 -33.31
N GLU A 100 8.17 -1.67 -32.42
CA GLU A 100 7.86 -1.64 -30.99
C GLU A 100 6.46 -1.07 -30.69
N THR A 101 5.72 -0.69 -31.73
CA THR A 101 4.42 -0.03 -31.70
C THR A 101 3.25 -0.94 -31.34
N ILE A 102 3.48 -2.05 -30.62
CA ILE A 102 2.37 -2.77 -29.98
C ILE A 102 2.05 -2.04 -28.68
N GLN A 103 1.39 -0.89 -28.82
CA GLN A 103 0.59 -0.33 -27.76
C GLN A 103 -0.35 -1.45 -27.32
N ARG A 104 -0.18 -1.92 -26.08
CA ARG A 104 -1.19 -2.76 -25.45
C ARG A 104 -2.49 -2.00 -25.66
N LYS A 105 -3.45 -2.59 -26.38
CA LYS A 105 -4.85 -2.22 -26.18
C LYS A 105 -5.10 -2.55 -24.72
N VAL A 106 -4.80 -1.59 -23.84
CA VAL A 106 -5.37 -1.51 -22.52
C VAL A 106 -6.85 -1.60 -22.83
N VAL A 107 -7.44 -2.74 -22.55
CA VAL A 107 -8.89 -2.86 -22.50
C VAL A 107 -9.26 -1.75 -21.54
N LYS A 108 -9.76 -0.63 -22.09
CA LYS A 108 -10.32 0.44 -21.29
C LYS A 108 -11.42 -0.27 -20.53
N ARG A 109 -11.18 -0.58 -19.26
CA ARG A 109 -12.24 -0.91 -18.33
C ARG A 109 -13.18 0.29 -18.45
N THR A 110 -14.33 0.09 -19.08
CA THR A 110 -15.30 1.14 -19.39
C THR A 110 -16.06 1.61 -18.16
N GLU A 111 -15.72 1.09 -16.98
CA GLU A 111 -16.09 1.69 -15.71
C GLU A 111 -15.13 2.87 -15.48
N PRO A 112 -15.62 4.12 -15.45
CA PRO A 112 -14.87 5.23 -14.89
C PRO A 112 -14.58 4.84 -13.44
N TYR A 113 -13.39 4.30 -13.19
CA TYR A 113 -12.95 4.04 -11.84
C TYR A 113 -12.90 5.41 -11.17
N ASP A 114 -13.74 5.62 -10.16
CA ASP A 114 -13.82 6.79 -9.26
C ASP A 114 -12.46 7.04 -8.56
N SER A 115 -11.40 7.28 -9.32
CA SER A 115 -10.04 7.48 -8.80
C SER A 115 -9.85 8.86 -8.19
N GLU A 116 -10.85 9.74 -8.28
CA GLU A 116 -10.77 11.10 -7.73
C GLU A 116 -11.10 11.18 -6.24
N LYS A 117 -11.62 10.10 -5.64
CA LYS A 117 -11.89 10.10 -4.20
C LYS A 117 -10.55 10.04 -3.45
N ASN A 118 -10.26 11.11 -2.71
CA ASN A 118 -9.07 11.23 -1.89
C ASN A 118 -8.94 10.00 -0.97
N PRO A 119 -7.83 9.23 -1.02
CA PRO A 119 -7.67 8.01 -0.24
C PRO A 119 -7.65 8.25 1.27
N THR A 120 -7.51 9.51 1.73
CA THR A 120 -7.60 9.89 3.14
C THR A 120 -9.02 10.25 3.60
N SER A 121 -9.97 10.39 2.66
CA SER A 121 -11.36 10.72 2.99
C SER A 121 -12.14 9.51 3.49
N LEU A 122 -13.12 9.73 4.38
CA LEU A 122 -14.06 8.66 4.78
C LEU A 122 -14.90 8.18 3.59
N GLU A 123 -15.19 9.05 2.62
CA GLU A 123 -15.93 8.68 1.40
C GLU A 123 -15.24 7.59 0.57
N TYR A 124 -13.90 7.56 0.59
CA TYR A 124 -13.12 6.51 -0.07
C TYR A 124 -13.43 5.10 0.48
N PHE A 125 -13.79 5.02 1.76
CA PHE A 125 -14.12 3.78 2.45
C PHE A 125 -15.58 3.35 2.27
N CYS A 126 -16.46 4.29 1.91
CA CYS A 126 -17.87 4.04 1.62
C CYS A 126 -18.14 3.52 0.20
N THR A 127 -17.11 3.31 -0.63
CA THR A 127 -17.30 2.79 -1.99
C THR A 127 -17.82 1.34 -1.95
N PRO A 128 -18.68 0.88 -2.87
CA PRO A 128 -19.36 -0.43 -2.76
C PRO A 128 -18.44 -1.64 -2.60
N ASP A 129 -17.20 -1.55 -3.10
CA ASP A 129 -16.15 -2.57 -3.01
C ASP A 129 -15.45 -2.61 -1.63
N LYS A 130 -15.53 -1.51 -0.87
CA LYS A 130 -14.88 -1.33 0.44
C LYS A 130 -15.87 -1.20 1.57
N ALA A 131 -17.09 -0.79 1.28
CA ALA A 131 -18.16 -0.65 2.25
C ALA A 131 -18.46 -1.99 2.90
N GLY A 132 -18.71 -1.95 4.20
CA GLY A 132 -19.08 -3.09 5.02
C GLY A 132 -19.08 -2.71 6.50
N GLY A 133 -19.45 -3.64 7.36
CA GLY A 133 -19.42 -3.45 8.81
C GLY A 133 -20.81 -3.39 9.45
N PRO A 134 -20.87 -3.30 10.80
CA PRO A 134 -19.76 -3.01 11.71
C PRO A 134 -18.80 -4.19 11.91
N ILE A 135 -17.51 -3.88 12.04
CA ILE A 135 -16.45 -4.85 12.34
C ILE A 135 -15.88 -4.56 13.71
N ASP A 136 -15.68 -5.59 14.53
CA ASP A 136 -14.93 -5.46 15.77
C ASP A 136 -13.45 -5.13 15.46
N PRO A 137 -12.97 -3.92 15.83
CA PRO A 137 -11.57 -3.51 15.64
C PRO A 137 -10.57 -4.44 16.33
N LEU A 138 -10.95 -4.99 17.48
CA LEU A 138 -10.09 -5.77 18.36
C LEU A 138 -9.89 -7.19 17.83
N SER A 139 -10.93 -7.80 17.27
CA SER A 139 -10.86 -9.13 16.64
C SER A 139 -9.67 -9.27 15.67
N TYR A 140 -9.43 -8.28 14.81
CA TYR A 140 -8.32 -8.32 13.85
C TYR A 140 -6.97 -7.93 14.45
N PHE A 141 -6.96 -7.08 15.47
CA PHE A 141 -5.74 -6.72 16.15
C PHE A 141 -5.06 -7.98 16.71
N TYR A 142 -5.81 -8.81 17.44
CA TYR A 142 -5.28 -10.03 18.04
C TYR A 142 -4.77 -10.98 16.97
N GLU A 143 -5.53 -11.20 15.89
CA GLU A 143 -5.08 -12.05 14.77
C GLU A 143 -3.75 -11.56 14.17
N ILE A 144 -3.61 -10.27 13.89
CA ILE A 144 -2.40 -9.73 13.26
C ILE A 144 -1.21 -9.75 14.22
N THR A 145 -1.37 -9.24 15.43
CA THR A 145 -0.28 -9.15 16.41
C THR A 145 0.21 -10.52 16.88
N TRP A 146 -0.73 -11.45 17.11
CA TRP A 146 -0.42 -12.79 17.58
C TRP A 146 0.25 -13.63 16.48
N GLU A 147 -0.34 -13.71 15.30
CA GLU A 147 0.16 -14.59 14.24
C GLU A 147 1.39 -14.02 13.52
N LYS A 148 1.38 -12.72 13.21
CA LYS A 148 2.38 -12.15 12.30
C LYS A 148 3.60 -11.59 13.00
N LEU A 149 3.41 -10.98 14.17
CA LEU A 149 4.50 -10.30 14.85
C LEU A 149 5.13 -11.14 15.96
N LYS A 150 4.44 -12.18 16.46
CA LYS A 150 4.88 -12.99 17.59
C LYS A 150 5.32 -12.13 18.80
N LEU A 151 4.74 -10.94 18.93
CA LEU A 151 5.07 -10.01 20.00
C LEU A 151 4.25 -10.36 21.22
N ASP A 152 4.87 -10.28 22.39
CA ASP A 152 4.13 -10.29 23.65
C ASP A 152 3.21 -9.06 23.69
N PRO A 153 1.88 -9.24 23.77
CA PRO A 153 0.92 -8.13 23.78
C PRO A 153 1.22 -7.09 24.85
N LYS A 154 1.81 -7.50 25.98
CA LYS A 154 2.16 -6.61 27.09
C LYS A 154 3.43 -5.79 26.83
N ARG A 155 4.30 -6.27 25.93
CA ARG A 155 5.54 -5.57 25.53
C ARG A 155 5.37 -4.80 24.22
N SER A 156 4.27 -5.04 23.50
CA SER A 156 3.99 -4.31 22.27
C SER A 156 3.79 -2.83 22.58
N ARG A 157 4.49 -1.97 21.81
CA ARG A 157 4.22 -0.51 21.80
C ARG A 157 2.77 -0.19 21.43
N MET A 158 2.02 -1.17 20.92
CA MET A 158 0.61 -1.06 20.63
C MET A 158 -0.33 -1.28 21.81
N TYR A 159 0.17 -1.68 22.97
CA TYR A 159 -0.68 -1.87 24.15
C TYR A 159 -1.48 -0.60 24.55
N PRO A 160 -0.92 0.63 24.52
CA PRO A 160 -1.71 1.84 24.75
C PRO A 160 -2.83 2.04 23.73
N PHE A 161 -2.59 1.67 22.47
CA PHE A 161 -3.57 1.77 21.40
C PHE A 161 -4.73 0.79 21.62
N LEU A 162 -4.42 -0.47 21.97
CA LEU A 162 -5.43 -1.46 22.36
C LEU A 162 -6.31 -0.99 23.51
N LYS A 163 -5.67 -0.39 24.52
CA LYS A 163 -6.34 0.10 25.72
C LYS A 163 -7.37 1.18 25.38
N VAL A 164 -7.03 2.11 24.48
CA VAL A 164 -7.96 3.14 23.99
C VAL A 164 -9.18 2.51 23.32
N PHE A 165 -9.01 1.47 22.51
CA PHE A 165 -10.14 0.75 21.90
C PHE A 165 -11.05 0.08 22.94
N SER A 166 -10.46 -0.63 23.91
CA SER A 166 -11.23 -1.31 24.96
C SER A 166 -12.14 -0.35 25.72
N ILE A 167 -11.62 0.86 26.02
CA ILE A 167 -12.36 1.93 26.71
C ILE A 167 -13.49 2.45 25.82
N LEU A 168 -13.19 2.73 24.55
CA LEU A 168 -14.13 3.34 23.62
C LEU A 168 -15.34 2.44 23.32
N ASP A 169 -15.16 1.13 23.32
CA ASP A 169 -16.23 0.16 23.06
C ASP A 169 -16.97 -0.29 24.32
N GLY A 170 -16.67 0.31 25.48
CA GLY A 170 -17.41 0.05 26.72
C GLY A 170 -17.23 -1.36 27.26
N PHE A 171 -16.18 -2.07 26.84
CA PHE A 171 -15.82 -3.35 27.45
C PHE A 171 -15.35 -3.08 28.88
N ALA A 172 -16.06 -3.66 29.85
CA ALA A 172 -15.73 -3.58 31.27
C ALA A 172 -14.35 -4.24 31.50
N VAL A 173 -13.30 -3.43 31.51
CA VAL A 173 -12.01 -3.82 32.09
C VAL A 173 -12.25 -3.84 33.60
N GLU A 174 -11.93 -4.95 34.27
CA GLU A 174 -12.28 -5.16 35.70
C GLU A 174 -11.69 -4.13 36.68
N ASP A 175 -10.84 -3.22 36.22
CA ASP A 175 -10.46 -2.03 36.99
C ASP A 175 -10.08 -0.86 36.06
N PRO A 176 -11.06 -0.05 35.62
CA PRO A 176 -10.80 1.09 34.73
C PRO A 176 -10.13 2.27 35.46
N GLU A 177 -10.37 2.40 36.77
CA GLU A 177 -10.00 3.59 37.55
C GLU A 177 -8.52 3.60 37.96
N THR A 178 -7.86 2.45 38.12
CA THR A 178 -6.45 2.40 38.53
C THR A 178 -5.46 2.60 37.39
N LEU A 179 -5.92 2.59 36.14
CA LEU A 179 -5.03 2.46 34.98
C LEU A 179 -5.07 3.63 34.00
N ILE A 180 -6.01 4.55 34.13
CA ILE A 180 -6.08 5.73 33.25
C ILE A 180 -5.96 6.95 34.16
N PRO A 181 -4.95 7.81 33.97
CA PRO A 181 -5.01 9.14 34.55
C PRO A 181 -6.34 9.75 34.09
N LYS A 182 -7.27 10.06 34.99
CA LYS A 182 -8.46 10.87 34.66
C LYS A 182 -7.92 12.10 33.96
N ARG A 183 -8.04 12.13 32.63
CA ARG A 183 -7.60 13.26 31.83
C ARG A 183 -8.79 14.19 31.77
N ASP A 184 -8.54 15.47 32.03
CA ASP A 184 -9.54 16.55 32.05
C ASP A 184 -10.06 16.87 30.63
N TYR A 185 -10.50 15.86 29.89
CA TYR A 185 -11.05 16.00 28.56
C TYR A 185 -12.53 16.30 28.60
N ASP A 186 -13.29 15.82 29.59
CA ASP A 186 -14.75 15.87 29.54
C ASP A 186 -15.29 17.29 29.34
N ASP A 187 -14.64 18.27 29.97
CA ASP A 187 -15.00 19.70 29.91
C ASP A 187 -14.47 20.46 28.68
N LEU A 188 -13.64 19.83 27.85
CA LEU A 188 -13.02 20.50 26.69
C LEU A 188 -13.89 20.47 25.44
N SER A 189 -13.79 21.53 24.63
CA SER A 189 -14.38 21.58 23.30
C SER A 189 -13.84 20.42 22.43
N PRO A 190 -14.61 19.89 21.45
CA PRO A 190 -14.11 18.94 20.46
C PRO A 190 -12.82 19.37 19.75
N GLU A 191 -12.60 20.67 19.50
CA GLU A 191 -11.34 21.15 18.91
C GLU A 191 -10.17 21.05 19.90
N GLU A 192 -10.40 21.37 21.16
CA GLU A 192 -9.39 21.30 22.23
C GLU A 192 -9.07 19.86 22.62
N LYS A 193 -10.06 18.98 22.56
CA LYS A 193 -9.87 17.53 22.69
C LYS A 193 -8.88 17.07 21.63
N LYS A 194 -9.13 17.40 20.36
CA LYS A 194 -8.24 17.01 19.24
C LYS A 194 -6.82 17.55 19.39
N SER A 195 -6.63 18.77 19.91
CA SER A 195 -5.29 19.35 20.07
C SER A 195 -4.50 18.72 21.23
N LYS A 196 -5.18 18.20 22.25
CA LYS A 196 -4.54 17.53 23.40
C LYS A 196 -4.43 16.01 23.28
N MET A 197 -4.94 15.42 22.19
CA MET A 197 -4.82 13.98 21.95
C MET A 197 -3.44 13.64 21.39
N CYS A 198 -2.86 12.53 21.85
CA CYS A 198 -1.64 12.03 21.24
C CYS A 198 -1.95 11.36 19.89
N CYS A 199 -0.92 11.22 19.03
CA CYS A 199 -1.08 10.61 17.71
C CYS A 199 -1.73 9.21 17.79
N ASP A 200 -1.42 8.43 18.82
CA ASP A 200 -1.98 7.09 19.00
C ASP A 200 -3.49 7.11 19.29
N GLU A 201 -3.97 8.10 20.05
CA GLU A 201 -5.39 8.27 20.36
C GLU A 201 -6.16 8.74 19.13
N VAL A 202 -5.60 9.69 18.37
CA VAL A 202 -6.18 10.16 17.10
C VAL A 202 -6.29 8.99 16.11
N LEU A 203 -5.24 8.19 16.00
CA LEU A 203 -5.19 7.02 15.15
C LEU A 203 -6.17 5.93 15.58
N ALA A 204 -6.37 5.76 16.90
CA ALA A 204 -7.34 4.82 17.42
C ALA A 204 -8.77 5.23 17.09
N LEU A 205 -9.11 6.51 17.25
CA LEU A 205 -10.41 7.03 16.81
C LEU A 205 -10.62 6.84 15.31
N TYR A 206 -9.59 7.11 14.50
CA TYR A 206 -9.68 6.92 13.05
C TYR A 206 -9.96 5.46 12.69
N LEU A 207 -9.20 4.52 13.25
CA LEU A 207 -9.38 3.09 12.98
C LEU A 207 -10.75 2.59 13.44
N ARG A 208 -11.26 3.11 14.58
CA ARG A 208 -12.62 2.83 15.02
C ARG A 208 -13.65 3.28 14.01
N GLU A 209 -13.52 4.49 13.48
CA GLU A 209 -14.49 5.00 12.51
C GLU A 209 -14.42 4.23 11.18
N VAL A 210 -13.22 3.91 10.71
CA VAL A 210 -13.02 3.06 9.53
C VAL A 210 -13.65 1.67 9.72
N SER A 211 -13.56 1.08 10.91
CA SER A 211 -14.14 -0.25 11.20
C SER A 211 -15.67 -0.30 11.08
N ARG A 212 -16.34 0.85 11.25
CA ARG A 212 -17.81 0.95 11.16
C ARG A 212 -18.30 0.97 9.71
N ILE A 213 -17.47 1.48 8.80
CA ILE A 213 -17.87 1.75 7.41
C ILE A 213 -17.19 0.85 6.39
N THR A 214 -16.16 0.09 6.78
CA THR A 214 -15.40 -0.78 5.87
C THR A 214 -15.66 -2.26 6.06
N ASN A 215 -15.49 -3.04 4.99
CA ASN A 215 -15.46 -4.49 5.03
C ASN A 215 -14.14 -5.04 5.59
N THR A 216 -14.20 -6.30 6.03
CA THR A 216 -13.11 -7.05 6.66
C THR A 216 -11.82 -6.99 5.87
N ARG A 217 -11.91 -7.14 4.55
CA ARG A 217 -10.73 -7.21 3.69
C ARG A 217 -10.02 -5.86 3.61
N CYS A 218 -10.79 -4.77 3.54
CA CYS A 218 -10.25 -3.41 3.53
C CYS A 218 -9.66 -3.06 4.91
N TYR A 219 -10.44 -3.25 5.98
CA TYR A 219 -10.02 -2.98 7.35
C TYR A 219 -8.72 -3.69 7.71
N ARG A 220 -8.59 -4.98 7.39
CA ARG A 220 -7.37 -5.77 7.63
C ARG A 220 -6.13 -5.17 6.96
N LYS A 221 -6.27 -4.62 5.74
CA LYS A 221 -5.15 -3.98 5.04
C LYS A 221 -4.75 -2.66 5.71
N VAL A 222 -5.73 -1.81 6.03
CA VAL A 222 -5.49 -0.54 6.72
C VAL A 222 -4.78 -0.80 8.05
N MET A 223 -5.30 -1.74 8.83
CA MET A 223 -4.71 -2.12 10.11
C MET A 223 -3.28 -2.64 9.96
N THR A 224 -3.02 -3.51 8.98
CA THR A 224 -1.67 -4.01 8.72
C THR A 224 -0.70 -2.87 8.38
N ILE A 225 -1.12 -1.92 7.53
CA ILE A 225 -0.28 -0.76 7.15
C ILE A 225 0.03 0.09 8.38
N VAL A 226 -0.99 0.40 9.19
CA VAL A 226 -0.82 1.20 10.41
C VAL A 226 0.17 0.55 11.37
N ILE A 227 0.04 -0.76 11.59
CA ILE A 227 0.94 -1.51 12.46
C ILE A 227 2.38 -1.47 11.93
N LEU A 228 2.58 -1.70 10.62
CA LEU A 228 3.90 -1.69 10.01
C LEU A 228 4.57 -0.30 10.05
N TYR A 229 3.81 0.76 9.79
CA TYR A 229 4.33 2.13 9.81
C TYR A 229 4.73 2.59 11.20
N ARG A 230 4.07 2.09 12.25
CA ARG A 230 4.37 2.46 13.63
C ARG A 230 5.68 1.86 14.15
N GLU A 231 6.12 0.76 13.56
CA GLU A 231 7.39 0.09 13.88
C GLU A 231 8.59 0.65 13.08
N CYS A 232 8.34 1.55 12.12
CA CYS A 232 9.37 2.28 11.39
C CYS A 232 9.83 3.51 12.17
#